data_AF-A0A2V6MDW2-F1
#
_entry.id   AF-A0A2V6MDW2-F1
#
_cell.length_a   1.000
_cell.length_b   1.000
_cell.length_c   1.000
_cell.angle_alpha   90.00
_cell.angle_beta   90.00
_cell.angle_gamma   90.00
#
_symmetry.space_group_name_H-M   'P 1'
#
loop_
_entity.id
_entity.type
_entity.pdbx_description
1 polymer ?
#
loop_
_entity_poly.entity_id
_entity_poly.type
_entity_poly.pdbx_seq_one_letter_code
_entity_poly.pdbx_strand_id
1 'polypeptide(L)'
;MARIQPVLSTPVPPRRGDLSLLLVNHWIGELRAIPYRYSMEWKTPGELAHEPTGDCKGKAVALYQRMRENGAWDLRLVIGRRAPTSRSTHTWVEWTSASVTFVLDPTINWVARAVNEIPENSYVPYYAYAGSRKYRAATATSLYAGL
;
A
#
# COMPACT_ATOMS: atom_id res chain seq x y z
N MET A 1 2.62 -12.97 -6.83
CA MET A 1 1.28 -12.54 -6.35
C MET A 1 0.48 -13.67 -5.72
N ALA A 2 0.54 -14.92 -6.20
CA ALA A 2 -0.24 -16.04 -5.62
C ALA A 2 -0.17 -16.12 -4.07
N ARG A 3 1.02 -15.93 -3.47
CA ARG A 3 1.21 -15.94 -2.01
C ARG A 3 0.36 -14.94 -1.23
N ILE A 4 0.09 -13.77 -1.81
CA ILE A 4 -0.69 -12.70 -1.15
C ILE A 4 -2.11 -12.60 -1.72
N GLN A 5 -2.48 -13.45 -2.68
CA GLN A 5 -3.82 -13.47 -3.25
C GLN A 5 -4.92 -13.66 -2.19
N PRO A 6 -4.75 -14.50 -1.15
CA PRO A 6 -5.72 -14.60 -0.06
C PRO A 6 -5.95 -13.25 0.62
N VAL A 7 -4.88 -12.52 0.97
CA VAL A 7 -4.94 -11.19 1.61
C VAL A 7 -5.65 -10.17 0.71
N LEU A 8 -5.35 -10.20 -0.60
CA LEU A 8 -6.00 -9.34 -1.57
C LEU A 8 -7.47 -9.69 -1.76
N SER A 9 -7.88 -10.95 -1.59
CA SER A 9 -9.24 -11.42 -1.89
C SER A 9 -10.17 -11.53 -0.68
N THR A 10 -9.65 -11.42 0.55
CA THR A 10 -10.47 -11.48 1.79
C THR A 10 -11.65 -10.50 1.71
N PRO A 11 -12.89 -10.89 1.99
CA PRO A 11 -14.02 -9.96 1.99
C PRO A 11 -13.80 -8.81 2.99
N VAL A 12 -14.18 -7.59 2.62
CA VAL A 12 -14.15 -6.46 3.56
C VAL A 12 -15.35 -6.63 4.52
N PRO A 13 -15.16 -6.52 5.84
CA PRO A 13 -16.29 -6.50 6.78
C PRO A 13 -17.28 -5.37 6.44
N PRO A 14 -18.54 -5.47 6.88
CA PRO A 14 -19.50 -4.37 6.74
C PRO A 14 -18.92 -3.06 7.30
N ARG A 15 -19.17 -1.94 6.62
CA ARG A 15 -18.59 -0.63 6.94
C ARG A 15 -18.85 -0.25 8.40
N ARG A 16 -17.80 -0.21 9.21
CA ARG A 16 -17.83 0.27 10.61
C ARG A 16 -17.23 1.67 10.67
N GLY A 17 -17.95 2.65 10.14
CA GLY A 17 -17.49 4.05 10.08
C GLY A 17 -16.29 4.27 9.16
N ASP A 18 -15.80 5.51 9.12
CA ASP A 18 -14.61 5.87 8.35
C ASP A 18 -13.35 5.69 9.21
N LEU A 19 -12.34 5.05 8.63
CA LEU A 19 -11.03 4.91 9.26
C LEU A 19 -10.38 6.28 9.45
N SER A 20 -9.84 6.55 10.63
CA SER A 20 -9.17 7.81 10.90
C SER A 20 -7.73 7.81 10.36
N LEU A 21 -7.28 8.94 9.82
CA LEU A 21 -5.89 9.12 9.40
C LEU A 21 -4.90 8.91 10.56
N LEU A 22 -5.30 9.25 11.79
CA LEU A 22 -4.46 9.03 12.98
C LEU A 22 -4.15 7.55 13.18
N LEU A 23 -5.16 6.69 13.07
CA LEU A 23 -4.97 5.24 13.20
C LEU A 23 -4.14 4.67 12.05
N VAL A 24 -4.38 5.12 10.81
CA VAL A 24 -3.58 4.71 9.65
C VAL A 24 -2.11 5.13 9.79
N ASN A 25 -1.85 6.36 10.26
CA ASN A 25 -0.50 6.86 10.51
C ASN A 25 0.21 6.08 11.60
N HIS A 26 -0.51 5.67 12.65
CA HIS A 26 0.03 4.80 13.68
C HIS A 26 0.53 3.47 13.08
N TRP A 27 -0.28 2.80 12.24
CA TRP A 27 0.12 1.56 11.57
C TRP A 27 1.27 1.74 10.58
N ILE A 28 1.31 2.87 9.85
CA ILE A 28 2.45 3.22 9.00
C ILE A 28 3.72 3.29 9.85
N GLY A 29 3.66 3.94 11.02
CA GLY A 29 4.77 4.05 11.95
C GLY A 29 5.26 2.70 12.47
N GLU A 30 4.36 1.82 12.90
CA GLU A 30 4.71 0.46 13.37
C GLU A 30 5.42 -0.35 12.29
N LEU A 31 4.87 -0.37 11.07
CA LEU A 31 5.46 -1.12 9.95
C LEU A 31 6.77 -0.48 9.48
N ARG A 32 6.91 0.84 9.59
CA ARG A 32 8.15 1.57 9.29
C ARG A 32 9.26 1.22 10.26
N ALA A 33 8.95 1.02 11.53
CA ALA A 33 9.92 0.65 12.56
C ALA A 33 10.59 -0.71 12.31
N ILE A 34 9.97 -1.61 11.54
CA ILE A 34 10.57 -2.89 11.14
C ILE A 34 11.81 -2.61 10.24
N PRO A 35 13.02 -3.08 10.57
CA PRO A 35 14.20 -2.86 9.74
C PRO A 35 14.03 -3.39 8.30
N TYR A 36 14.61 -2.68 7.33
CA TYR A 36 14.49 -3.05 5.92
C TYR A 36 15.46 -4.16 5.53
N ARG A 37 14.93 -5.24 4.93
CA ARG A 37 15.73 -6.26 4.25
C ARG A 37 14.97 -6.76 3.02
N TYR A 38 15.56 -6.55 1.84
CA TYR A 38 14.95 -7.00 0.58
C TYR A 38 14.79 -8.52 0.53
N SER A 39 13.65 -8.98 0.02
CA SER A 39 13.41 -10.38 -0.35
C SER A 39 12.94 -10.45 -1.81
N MET A 40 13.27 -11.53 -2.51
CA MET A 40 12.65 -11.80 -3.81
C MET A 40 11.18 -12.23 -3.66
N GLU A 41 10.83 -12.83 -2.52
CA GLU A 41 9.50 -13.35 -2.28
C GLU A 41 8.54 -12.30 -1.71
N TRP A 42 7.26 -12.48 -2.01
CA TRP A 42 6.19 -11.76 -1.31
C TRP A 42 5.91 -12.45 0.02
N LYS A 43 6.33 -11.84 1.13
CA LYS A 43 5.95 -12.28 2.46
C LYS A 43 4.49 -11.91 2.75
N THR A 44 3.75 -12.82 3.34
CA THR A 44 2.43 -12.60 3.91
C THR A 44 2.52 -11.78 5.20
N PRO A 45 1.43 -11.15 5.66
CA PRO A 45 1.42 -10.42 6.93
C PRO A 45 1.75 -11.31 8.13
N GLY A 46 1.29 -12.57 8.11
CA GLY A 46 1.63 -13.56 9.13
C GLY A 46 3.13 -13.87 9.18
N GLU A 47 3.78 -14.04 8.03
CA GLU A 47 5.24 -14.22 7.97
C GLU A 47 5.99 -12.96 8.43
N LEU A 48 5.57 -11.78 7.99
CA LEU A 48 6.20 -10.52 8.39
C LEU A 48 6.14 -10.31 9.92
N ALA A 49 5.03 -10.69 10.56
CA ALA A 49 4.85 -10.54 12.01
C ALA A 49 5.85 -11.36 12.84
N HIS A 50 6.44 -12.42 12.28
CA HIS A 50 7.40 -13.29 12.96
C HIS A 50 8.85 -13.03 12.52
N GLU A 51 9.08 -12.01 11.71
CA GLU A 51 10.38 -11.71 11.10
C GLU A 51 10.97 -10.43 11.67
N PRO A 52 12.29 -10.39 11.97
CA PRO A 52 12.94 -9.18 12.48
C PRO A 52 13.10 -8.11 11.39
N THR A 53 12.80 -8.43 10.12
CA THR A 53 13.00 -7.52 8.98
C THR A 53 11.90 -7.69 7.93
N GLY A 54 11.65 -6.63 7.16
CA GLY A 54 10.68 -6.65 6.07
C GLY A 54 11.01 -5.66 4.96
N ASP A 55 10.57 -5.95 3.73
CA ASP A 55 10.73 -5.06 2.59
C ASP A 55 9.44 -4.31 2.23
N CYS A 56 9.47 -3.53 1.15
CA CYS A 56 8.33 -2.72 0.72
C CYS A 56 7.10 -3.55 0.37
N LYS A 57 7.29 -4.78 -0.13
CA LYS A 57 6.21 -5.70 -0.47
C LYS A 57 5.52 -6.18 0.80
N GLY A 58 6.28 -6.75 1.73
CA GLY A 58 5.74 -7.29 2.97
C GLY A 58 5.02 -6.21 3.78
N LYS A 59 5.67 -5.05 3.97
CA LYS A 59 5.09 -3.95 4.76
C LYS A 59 3.81 -3.39 4.13
N ALA A 60 3.77 -3.18 2.81
CA ALA A 60 2.57 -2.70 2.15
C ALA A 60 1.41 -3.71 2.21
N VAL A 61 1.68 -5.01 2.08
CA VAL A 61 0.66 -6.06 2.19
C VAL A 61 0.11 -6.15 3.62
N ALA A 62 0.96 -6.02 4.62
CA ALA A 62 0.53 -5.98 6.03
C ALA A 62 -0.35 -4.76 6.32
N LEU A 63 0.02 -3.59 5.81
CA LEU A 63 -0.83 -2.40 5.93
C LEU A 63 -2.18 -2.58 5.24
N TYR A 64 -2.16 -3.08 4.00
CA TYR A 64 -3.38 -3.36 3.22
C TYR A 64 -4.31 -4.33 3.96
N GLN A 65 -3.79 -5.44 4.50
CA GLN A 65 -4.59 -6.40 5.27
C GLN A 65 -5.21 -5.71 6.49
N ARG A 66 -4.39 -5.05 7.29
CA ARG A 66 -4.83 -4.43 8.54
C ARG A 66 -5.91 -3.38 8.30
N MET A 67 -5.77 -2.55 7.27
CA MET A 67 -6.80 -1.58 6.93
C MET A 67 -8.12 -2.26 6.50
N ARG A 68 -8.05 -3.33 5.70
CA ARG A 68 -9.25 -4.06 5.27
C ARG A 68 -9.97 -4.76 6.41
N GLU A 69 -9.23 -5.39 7.32
CA GLU A 69 -9.79 -6.01 8.53
C GLU A 69 -10.49 -4.98 9.42
N ASN A 70 -10.10 -3.71 9.31
CA ASN A 70 -10.73 -2.58 10.00
C ASN A 70 -11.75 -1.82 9.13
N GLY A 71 -12.21 -2.41 8.02
CA GLY A 71 -13.33 -1.89 7.23
C GLY A 71 -12.96 -0.83 6.20
N ALA A 72 -11.67 -0.63 5.88
CA ALA A 72 -11.31 0.24 4.77
C ALA A 72 -11.83 -0.32 3.44
N TRP A 73 -12.46 0.58 2.70
CA TRP A 73 -12.85 0.43 1.30
C TRP A 73 -11.93 1.31 0.45
N ASP A 74 -12.03 1.19 -0.88
CA ASP A 74 -11.21 1.94 -1.85
C ASP A 74 -9.70 1.87 -1.59
N LEU A 75 -9.24 0.66 -1.30
CA LEU A 75 -7.84 0.33 -1.13
C LEU A 75 -7.25 -0.32 -2.37
N ARG A 76 -6.02 0.07 -2.69
CA ARG A 76 -5.22 -0.53 -3.75
C ARG A 76 -3.82 -0.82 -3.26
N LEU A 77 -3.35 -2.05 -3.49
CA LEU A 77 -1.93 -2.35 -3.39
C LEU A 77 -1.26 -2.00 -4.72
N VAL A 78 -0.27 -1.12 -4.70
CA VAL A 78 0.34 -0.57 -5.91
C VAL A 78 1.79 -1.01 -6.03
N ILE A 79 2.17 -1.43 -7.24
CA ILE A 79 3.56 -1.73 -7.61
C ILE A 79 3.98 -0.71 -8.66
N GLY A 80 5.11 -0.05 -8.44
CA GLY A 80 5.62 0.98 -9.32
C GLY A 80 7.06 1.35 -9.00
N ARG A 81 7.40 2.63 -9.07
CA ARG A 81 8.71 3.18 -8.68
C ARG A 81 8.53 4.46 -7.87
N ARG A 82 9.47 4.75 -6.98
CA ARG A 82 9.45 5.99 -6.19
C ARG A 82 9.63 7.24 -7.06
N ALA A 83 10.52 7.16 -8.06
CA ALA A 83 10.76 8.21 -9.05
C ALA A 83 11.10 7.56 -10.40
N PRO A 84 10.95 8.26 -11.54
CA PRO A 84 11.27 7.72 -12.87
C PRO A 84 12.68 7.13 -12.97
N THR A 85 13.65 7.76 -12.32
CA THR A 85 15.06 7.36 -12.31
C THR A 85 15.39 6.23 -11.33
N SER A 86 14.43 5.79 -10.51
CA SER A 86 14.64 4.68 -9.57
C SER A 86 14.96 3.38 -10.32
N ARG A 87 16.01 2.68 -9.91
CA ARG A 87 16.43 1.41 -10.54
C ARG A 87 15.61 0.21 -10.08
N SER A 88 14.95 0.32 -8.93
CA SER A 88 14.17 -0.75 -8.32
C SER A 88 12.68 -0.40 -8.30
N THR A 89 11.85 -1.44 -8.38
CA THR A 89 10.42 -1.30 -8.11
C THR A 89 10.17 -1.08 -6.62
N HIS A 90 9.03 -0.46 -6.33
CA HIS A 90 8.57 -0.16 -5.00
C HIS A 90 7.10 -0.54 -4.85
N THR A 91 6.65 -0.79 -3.62
CA THR A 91 5.27 -1.19 -3.32
C THR A 91 4.72 -0.33 -2.19
N TRP A 92 3.52 0.19 -2.39
CA TRP A 92 2.79 1.03 -1.43
C TRP A 92 1.30 0.72 -1.48
N VAL A 93 0.52 1.35 -0.60
CA VAL A 93 -0.94 1.30 -0.63
C VAL A 93 -1.47 2.66 -1.04
N GLU A 94 -2.48 2.69 -1.90
CA GLU A 94 -3.33 3.85 -2.13
C GLU A 94 -4.67 3.63 -1.43
N TRP A 95 -5.17 4.69 -0.81
CA TRP A 95 -6.45 4.68 -0.11
C TRP A 95 -7.20 5.97 -0.39
N THR A 96 -8.46 5.88 -0.83
CA THR A 96 -9.33 7.04 -0.99
C THR A 96 -10.33 7.11 0.17
N SER A 97 -10.37 8.26 0.84
CA SER A 97 -11.31 8.54 1.92
C SER A 97 -11.75 10.00 1.86
N ALA A 98 -13.06 10.25 2.03
CA ALA A 98 -13.65 11.58 1.94
C ALA A 98 -13.20 12.37 0.69
N SER A 99 -13.15 11.69 -0.47
CA SER A 99 -12.69 12.23 -1.76
C SER A 99 -11.21 12.64 -1.83
N VAL A 100 -10.40 12.29 -0.84
CA VAL A 100 -8.94 12.48 -0.85
C VAL A 100 -8.27 11.12 -1.00
N THR A 101 -7.40 11.00 -2.00
CA THR A 101 -6.53 9.83 -2.15
C THR A 101 -5.21 10.07 -1.45
N PHE A 102 -4.79 9.08 -0.68
CA PHE A 102 -3.53 9.07 0.05
C PHE A 102 -2.60 7.99 -0.48
N VAL A 103 -1.31 8.32 -0.60
CA VAL A 103 -0.22 7.35 -0.71
C VAL A 103 0.22 6.98 0.71
N LEU A 104 0.14 5.69 1.00
CA LEU A 104 0.51 5.08 2.27
C LEU A 104 1.75 4.20 2.03
N ASP A 105 2.91 4.71 2.42
CA ASP A 105 4.19 4.01 2.23
C ASP A 105 4.85 3.72 3.57
N PRO A 106 4.63 2.52 4.15
CA PRO A 106 5.23 2.11 5.42
C PRO A 106 6.74 1.82 5.32
N THR A 107 7.35 1.96 4.14
CA THR A 107 8.80 1.82 3.97
C THR A 107 9.51 3.15 4.04
N ILE A 108 8.86 4.22 3.55
CA ILE A 108 9.50 5.52 3.31
C ILE A 108 8.90 6.63 4.18
N ASN A 109 7.58 6.66 4.33
CA ASN A 109 6.89 7.76 5.00
C ASN A 109 6.54 7.36 6.44
N TRP A 110 6.53 8.34 7.35
CA TRP A 110 5.99 8.16 8.71
C TRP A 110 4.48 8.37 8.77
N VAL A 111 3.90 9.05 7.78
CA VAL A 111 2.49 9.41 7.71
C VAL A 111 1.97 9.27 6.28
N ALA A 112 0.65 9.12 6.15
CA ALA A 112 -0.07 9.21 4.90
C ALA A 112 0.22 10.54 4.19
N ARG A 113 0.33 10.52 2.86
CA ARG A 113 0.56 11.71 2.05
C ARG A 113 -0.61 11.87 1.08
N ALA A 114 -1.30 13.00 1.12
CA ALA A 114 -2.33 13.29 0.14
C ALA A 114 -1.69 13.40 -1.25
N VAL A 115 -2.34 12.84 -2.26
CA VAL A 115 -1.78 12.76 -3.62
C VAL A 115 -1.45 14.14 -4.20
N ASN A 116 -2.27 15.15 -3.89
CA ASN A 116 -2.07 16.53 -4.32
C ASN A 116 -0.89 17.24 -3.63
N GLU A 117 -0.33 16.68 -2.56
CA GLU A 117 0.84 17.21 -1.84
C GLU A 117 2.14 16.47 -2.22
N ILE A 118 2.05 15.51 -3.12
CA ILE A 118 3.19 14.72 -3.60
C ILE A 118 3.72 15.39 -4.87
N PRO A 119 5.03 15.67 -4.96
CA PRO A 119 5.61 16.26 -6.16
C PRO A 119 5.32 15.39 -7.39
N GLU A 120 5.14 16.04 -8.54
CA GLU A 120 5.08 15.35 -9.82
C GLU A 120 6.29 14.42 -10.00
N ASN A 121 6.09 13.32 -10.71
CA ASN A 121 7.12 12.28 -10.90
C ASN A 121 7.57 11.59 -9.60
N SER A 122 6.77 11.64 -8.54
CA SER A 122 6.93 10.76 -7.37
C SER A 122 5.84 9.69 -7.35
N TYR A 123 6.17 8.49 -6.88
CA TYR A 123 5.25 7.34 -6.82
C TYR A 123 4.59 7.00 -8.17
N VAL A 124 5.43 6.68 -9.15
CA VAL A 124 5.05 6.29 -10.51
C VAL A 124 4.47 4.88 -10.53
N PRO A 125 3.16 4.67 -10.74
CA PRO A 125 2.56 3.34 -10.66
C PRO A 125 2.72 2.55 -11.97
N TYR A 126 2.82 1.23 -11.86
CA TYR A 126 2.76 0.30 -12.99
C TYR A 126 1.52 -0.60 -12.94
N TYR A 127 1.24 -1.12 -11.75
CA TYR A 127 0.10 -2.01 -11.50
C TYR A 127 -0.57 -1.66 -10.17
N ALA A 128 -1.91 -1.74 -10.15
CA ALA A 128 -2.69 -1.71 -8.91
C ALA A 128 -3.47 -3.01 -8.75
N TYR A 129 -3.69 -3.38 -7.50
CA TYR A 129 -4.53 -4.51 -7.12
C TYR A 129 -5.61 -4.02 -6.18
N ALA A 130 -6.88 -4.13 -6.60
CA ALA A 130 -8.05 -3.83 -5.78
C ALA A 130 -8.85 -5.12 -5.65
N GLY A 131 -8.78 -5.75 -4.48
CA GLY A 131 -9.36 -7.09 -4.35
C GLY A 131 -8.62 -8.11 -5.22
N SER A 132 -9.39 -8.97 -5.91
CA SER A 132 -8.89 -9.91 -6.91
C SER A 132 -8.57 -9.28 -8.27
N ARG A 133 -8.87 -8.00 -8.47
CA ARG A 133 -8.70 -7.31 -9.77
C ARG A 133 -7.31 -6.68 -9.88
N LYS A 134 -6.70 -6.84 -11.05
CA LYS A 134 -5.42 -6.22 -11.42
C LYS A 134 -5.65 -5.15 -12.47
N TYR A 135 -5.08 -3.98 -12.25
CA TYR A 135 -5.12 -2.84 -13.15
C TYR A 135 -3.71 -2.49 -13.62
N ARG A 136 -3.55 -2.01 -14.86
CA ARG A 136 -2.29 -1.51 -15.41
C ARG A 136 -2.41 -0.01 -15.64
N ALA A 137 -1.36 0.74 -15.31
CA ALA A 137 -1.40 2.19 -15.41
C ALA A 137 -1.43 2.57 -16.89
N ALA A 138 -2.31 3.49 -17.27
CA ALA A 138 -2.43 3.96 -18.65
C ALA A 138 -1.18 4.75 -19.08
N THR A 139 -0.62 5.53 -18.15
CA THR A 139 0.62 6.29 -18.30
C THR A 139 1.45 6.17 -17.02
N ALA A 140 2.77 6.12 -17.14
CA ALA A 140 3.70 5.99 -16.01
C ALA A 140 3.80 7.27 -15.14
N THR A 141 2.84 8.17 -15.23
CA THR A 141 2.78 9.43 -14.47
C THR A 141 1.45 9.63 -13.74
N SER A 142 0.43 8.82 -14.05
CA SER A 142 -0.89 8.96 -13.43
C SER A 142 -1.07 7.96 -12.29
N LEU A 143 -1.32 8.47 -11.08
CA LEU A 143 -1.84 7.69 -9.96
C LEU A 143 -3.22 7.11 -10.30
N TYR A 144 -3.67 6.06 -9.60
CA TYR A 144 -4.90 5.38 -9.96
C TYR A 144 -6.18 6.09 -9.46
N ALA A 145 -6.07 7.25 -8.83
CA ALA A 145 -7.10 7.95 -8.06
C ALA A 145 -8.48 8.24 -8.74
N GLY A 146 -8.73 7.81 -9.98
CA GLY A 146 -9.99 8.07 -10.70
C GLY A 146 -10.52 6.97 -11.63
N LEU A 147 -10.14 5.70 -11.43
CA LEU A 147 -10.76 4.54 -12.11
C LEU A 147 -11.77 3.82 -11.22
#